data_AF-A0A954YR91-F1
#
_entry.id   AF-A0A954YR91-F1
#
_cell.length_a   1.000
_cell.length_b   1.000
_cell.length_c   1.000
_cell.angle_alpha   90.00
_cell.angle_beta   90.00
_cell.angle_gamma   90.00
#
_symmetry.space_group_name_H-M   'P 1'
#
loop_
_entity.id
_entity.type
_entity.pdbx_description
1 polymer ?
#
loop_
_entity_poly.entity_id
_entity_poly.type
_entity_poly.pdbx_seq_one_letter_code
_entity_poly.pdbx_strand_id
1 'polypeptide(L)'
;LPAGIAADYPHLAEIYDRISSREELLAYCWAIQNFFALEHARDFVCMTAYESLVCDSETELTRIFAYLGIPMPVQARQQLNKPSQTARASSTVTTGKDPLTFWKQELRSDQIDSILSIAHRVGVKCYGDNPLPVLSANAVVADAGHASHGVGVERP
;
A
#
# COMPACT_ATOMS: atom_id res chain seq x y z
N LEU A 1 -1.86 2.40 -23.62
CA LEU A 1 -2.48 3.36 -22.67
C LEU A 1 -3.78 3.89 -23.29
N PRO A 2 -4.87 4.07 -22.52
CA PRO A 2 -6.03 4.84 -22.98
C PRO A 2 -5.60 6.24 -23.44
N ALA A 3 -6.23 6.77 -24.49
CA ALA A 3 -5.79 8.02 -25.13
C ALA A 3 -5.74 9.23 -24.17
N GLY A 4 -6.68 9.32 -23.21
CA GLY A 4 -6.70 10.40 -22.21
C GLY A 4 -5.48 10.39 -21.28
N ILE A 5 -5.07 9.21 -20.80
CA ILE A 5 -3.91 9.09 -19.90
C ILE A 5 -2.61 9.48 -20.62
N ALA A 6 -2.47 9.14 -21.91
CA ALA A 6 -1.29 9.50 -22.67
C ALA A 6 -1.18 11.02 -22.94
N ALA A 7 -2.31 11.71 -23.05
CA ALA A 7 -2.33 13.17 -23.19
C ALA A 7 -1.95 13.89 -21.88
N ASP A 8 -2.49 13.42 -20.76
CA ASP A 8 -2.23 14.03 -19.44
C ASP A 8 -0.83 13.67 -18.89
N TYR A 9 -0.29 12.51 -19.28
CA TYR A 9 0.98 11.99 -18.79
C TYR A 9 1.87 11.48 -19.94
N PRO A 10 2.42 12.39 -20.78
CA PRO A 10 3.19 12.02 -21.97
C PRO A 10 4.44 11.20 -21.65
N HIS A 11 5.06 11.43 -20.49
CA HIS A 11 6.22 10.68 -20.03
C HIS A 11 5.95 9.17 -19.89
N LEU A 12 4.70 8.75 -19.62
CA LEU A 12 4.35 7.33 -19.55
C LEU A 12 4.50 6.64 -20.91
N ALA A 13 4.10 7.30 -22.00
CA ALA A 13 4.29 6.79 -23.35
C ALA A 13 5.78 6.68 -23.70
N GLU A 14 6.58 7.70 -23.36
CA GLU A 14 8.04 7.67 -23.58
C GLU A 14 8.74 6.56 -22.79
N ILE A 15 8.26 6.23 -21.59
CA ILE A 15 8.77 5.10 -20.81
C ILE A 15 8.44 3.80 -21.54
N TYR A 16 7.18 3.61 -21.95
CA TYR A 16 6.72 2.41 -22.64
C TYR A 16 7.54 2.11 -23.90
N ASP A 17 7.79 3.12 -24.73
CA ASP A 17 8.53 2.95 -25.98
C ASP A 17 10.01 2.57 -25.77
N ARG A 18 10.54 2.77 -24.56
CA ARG A 18 11.92 2.43 -24.19
C ARG A 18 12.04 1.11 -23.42
N ILE A 19 10.93 0.43 -23.13
CA ILE A 19 10.93 -0.87 -22.45
C ILE A 19 11.56 -1.91 -23.36
N SER A 20 12.53 -2.64 -22.80
CA SER A 20 13.36 -3.58 -23.54
C SER A 20 13.29 -5.01 -23.00
N SER A 21 12.80 -5.18 -21.78
CA SER A 21 12.70 -6.48 -21.10
C SER A 21 11.30 -6.78 -20.57
N ARG A 22 11.07 -8.05 -20.21
CA ARG A 22 9.80 -8.49 -19.65
C ARG A 22 9.59 -7.92 -18.24
N GLU A 23 10.64 -7.86 -17.46
CA GLU A 23 10.65 -7.34 -16.10
C GLU A 23 10.30 -5.84 -16.08
N GLU A 24 10.87 -5.07 -17.01
CA GLU A 24 10.53 -3.65 -17.22
C GLU A 24 9.06 -3.47 -17.60
N LEU A 25 8.54 -4.31 -18.49
CA LEU A 25 7.12 -4.27 -18.87
C LEU A 25 6.20 -4.55 -17.67
N LEU A 26 6.53 -5.57 -16.87
CA LEU A 26 5.75 -5.92 -15.68
C LEU A 26 5.82 -4.82 -14.62
N ALA A 27 7.01 -4.26 -14.38
CA ALA A 27 7.21 -3.12 -13.48
C ALA A 27 6.41 -1.90 -13.92
N TYR A 28 6.42 -1.58 -15.22
CA TYR A 28 5.65 -0.49 -15.81
C TYR A 28 4.13 -0.67 -15.62
N CYS A 29 3.62 -1.86 -15.93
CA CYS A 29 2.20 -2.20 -15.76
C CYS A 29 1.76 -2.06 -14.30
N TRP A 30 2.55 -2.60 -13.37
CA TRP A 30 2.27 -2.49 -11.94
C TRP A 30 2.34 -1.02 -11.48
N ALA A 31 3.36 -0.28 -11.89
CA ALA A 31 3.56 1.10 -11.47
C ALA A 31 2.39 2.00 -11.93
N ILE A 32 1.90 1.83 -13.16
CA ILE A 32 0.75 2.60 -13.66
C ILE A 32 -0.53 2.29 -12.89
N GLN A 33 -0.77 1.02 -12.57
CA GLN A 33 -1.95 0.64 -11.80
C GLN A 33 -1.99 1.31 -10.42
N ASN A 34 -0.83 1.57 -9.84
CA ASN A 34 -0.70 2.18 -8.51
C ASN A 34 -0.48 3.69 -8.56
N PHE A 35 0.00 4.23 -9.68
CA PHE A 35 0.39 5.63 -9.83
C PHE A 35 -0.70 6.60 -9.37
N PHE A 36 -1.94 6.42 -9.86
CA PHE A 36 -3.05 7.31 -9.50
C PHE A 36 -3.38 7.29 -8.01
N ALA A 37 -3.41 6.10 -7.41
CA ALA A 37 -3.69 5.99 -5.98
C ALA A 37 -2.59 6.66 -5.15
N LEU A 38 -1.33 6.44 -5.53
CA LEU A 38 -0.15 6.96 -4.84
C LEU A 38 0.03 8.47 -4.98
N GLU A 39 -0.37 9.04 -6.11
CA GLU A 39 -0.21 10.47 -6.42
C GLU A 39 -1.42 11.30 -5.96
N HIS A 40 -2.64 10.82 -6.20
CA HIS A 40 -3.85 11.66 -6.11
C HIS A 40 -4.84 11.27 -5.02
N ALA A 41 -4.76 10.05 -4.46
CA ALA A 41 -5.81 9.53 -3.59
C ALA A 41 -5.50 9.66 -2.08
N ARG A 42 -4.38 10.31 -1.70
CA ARG A 42 -3.92 10.35 -0.30
C ARG A 42 -4.90 11.04 0.63
N ASP A 43 -5.58 12.08 0.17
CA ASP A 43 -6.39 12.94 1.04
C ASP A 43 -7.77 12.37 1.39
N PHE A 44 -8.25 11.37 0.63
CA PHE A 44 -9.61 10.82 0.79
C PHE A 44 -9.68 9.29 0.78
N VAL A 45 -8.54 8.60 0.74
CA VAL A 45 -8.46 7.14 0.82
C VAL A 45 -7.48 6.71 1.91
N CYS A 46 -7.87 5.71 2.71
CA CYS A 46 -6.95 5.06 3.64
C CYS A 46 -6.06 4.09 2.88
N MET A 47 -4.87 4.56 2.52
CA MET A 47 -3.84 3.73 1.90
C MET A 47 -3.15 2.84 2.92
N THR A 48 -2.90 1.58 2.59
CA THR A 48 -2.15 0.63 3.41
C THR A 48 -1.21 -0.17 2.52
N ALA A 49 0.01 -0.41 2.99
CA ALA A 49 0.97 -1.29 2.34
C ALA A 49 0.77 -2.73 2.86
N TYR A 50 0.97 -3.71 1.98
CA TYR A 50 0.95 -5.11 2.40
C TYR A 50 1.99 -5.38 3.49
N GLU A 51 3.15 -4.75 3.39
CA GLU A 51 4.26 -4.90 4.31
C GLU A 51 3.91 -4.38 5.71
N SER A 52 3.15 -3.27 5.82
CA SER A 52 2.62 -2.80 7.10
C SER A 52 1.66 -3.82 7.73
N LEU A 53 0.79 -4.43 6.91
CA LEU A 53 -0.14 -5.47 7.36
C LEU A 53 0.56 -6.75 7.80
N VAL A 54 1.77 -7.04 7.31
CA VAL A 54 2.54 -8.22 7.70
C VAL A 54 3.44 -7.95 8.91
N CYS A 55 4.08 -6.78 8.97
CA CYS A 55 5.04 -6.44 10.02
C CYS A 55 4.39 -5.86 11.29
N ASP A 56 3.30 -5.10 11.15
CA ASP A 56 2.67 -4.38 12.25
C ASP A 56 1.13 -4.38 12.12
N SER A 57 0.60 -5.60 12.05
CA SER A 57 -0.77 -5.87 11.63
C SER A 57 -1.84 -5.30 12.57
N GLU A 58 -1.62 -5.33 13.89
CA GLU A 58 -2.55 -4.78 14.87
C GLU A 58 -2.60 -3.25 14.82
N THR A 59 -1.44 -2.59 14.72
CA THR A 59 -1.37 -1.13 14.61
C THR A 59 -2.01 -0.67 13.30
N GLU A 60 -1.68 -1.34 12.20
CA GLU A 60 -2.18 -0.97 10.87
C GLU A 60 -3.69 -1.19 10.75
N LEU A 61 -4.23 -2.31 11.26
CA LEU A 61 -5.69 -2.49 11.33
C LEU A 61 -6.35 -1.45 12.21
N THR A 62 -5.79 -1.16 13.39
CA THR A 62 -6.35 -0.13 14.28
C THR A 62 -6.46 1.21 13.56
N ARG A 63 -5.42 1.60 12.80
CA ARG A 63 -5.42 2.81 11.97
C ARG A 63 -6.50 2.79 10.89
N ILE A 64 -6.66 1.66 10.19
CA ILE A 64 -7.70 1.48 9.15
C ILE A 64 -9.10 1.61 9.77
N PHE A 65 -9.39 0.92 10.87
CA PHE A 65 -10.70 1.00 11.54
C PHE A 65 -10.98 2.40 12.09
N ALA A 66 -9.96 3.07 12.65
CA ALA A 66 -10.08 4.46 13.09
C ALA A 66 -10.41 5.40 11.93
N TYR A 67 -9.75 5.26 10.78
CA TYR A 67 -10.07 6.03 9.57
C TYR A 67 -11.52 5.82 9.11
N LEU A 68 -12.00 4.57 9.17
CA LEU A 68 -13.37 4.23 8.78
C LEU A 68 -14.43 4.68 9.81
N GLY A 69 -14.02 5.21 10.97
CA GLY A 69 -14.94 5.65 12.02
C GLY A 69 -15.73 4.50 12.67
N ILE A 70 -15.22 3.27 12.61
CA ILE A 70 -15.89 2.08 13.15
C ILE A 70 -14.99 1.33 14.14
N PRO A 71 -15.55 0.74 15.21
CA PRO A 71 -14.76 -0.03 16.16
C PRO A 71 -14.21 -1.30 15.50
N MET A 72 -12.94 -1.63 15.77
CA MET A 72 -12.34 -2.87 15.28
C MET A 72 -13.00 -4.10 15.93
N PRO A 73 -13.66 -4.99 15.16
CA PRO A 73 -14.26 -6.21 15.70
C PRO A 73 -13.19 -7.14 16.28
N VAL A 74 -13.54 -7.87 17.34
CA VAL A 74 -12.65 -8.88 17.95
C VAL A 74 -12.24 -9.94 16.92
N GLN A 75 -13.16 -10.31 16.03
CA GLN A 75 -12.91 -11.28 14.96
C GLN A 75 -11.84 -10.80 13.99
N ALA A 76 -11.73 -9.49 13.73
CA ALA A 76 -10.68 -8.95 12.85
C ALA A 76 -9.29 -9.20 13.46
N ARG A 77 -9.12 -8.99 14.78
CA ARG A 77 -7.87 -9.31 15.49
C ARG A 77 -7.55 -10.81 15.42
N GLN A 78 -8.56 -11.67 15.55
CA GLN A 78 -8.37 -13.13 15.50
C GLN A 78 -7.93 -13.64 14.12
N GLN A 79 -8.18 -12.89 13.04
CA GLN A 79 -7.79 -13.27 11.68
C GLN A 79 -6.39 -12.74 11.29
N LEU A 80 -5.73 -11.95 12.12
CA LEU A 80 -4.44 -11.33 11.81
C LEU A 80 -3.34 -12.33 11.42
N ASN A 81 -3.36 -13.51 12.05
CA ASN A 81 -2.35 -14.55 11.82
C ASN A 81 -2.76 -15.54 10.71
N LYS A 82 -3.88 -15.30 10.03
CA LYS A 82 -4.36 -16.19 8.96
C LYS A 82 -3.83 -15.69 7.62
N PRO A 83 -3.11 -16.54 6.85
CA PRO A 83 -2.74 -16.21 5.48
C PRO A 83 -3.96 -15.84 4.64
N SER A 84 -3.80 -14.90 3.71
CA SER A 84 -4.88 -14.50 2.79
C SER A 84 -5.39 -15.70 1.99
N GLN A 85 -6.66 -15.67 1.57
CA GLN A 85 -7.24 -16.75 0.75
C GLN A 85 -6.55 -16.90 -0.62
N THR A 86 -5.88 -15.84 -1.08
CA THR A 86 -5.09 -15.81 -2.31
C THR A 86 -3.64 -16.26 -2.10
N ALA A 87 -3.20 -16.47 -0.85
CA ALA A 87 -1.90 -17.05 -0.56
C ALA A 87 -1.89 -18.49 -1.06
N ARG A 88 -1.16 -18.75 -2.14
CA ARG A 88 -0.97 -20.11 -2.66
C ARG A 88 -0.37 -21.00 -1.58
N ALA A 89 -0.62 -22.31 -1.62
CA ALA A 89 0.01 -23.26 -0.70
C ALA A 89 1.55 -23.19 -0.73
N SER A 90 2.12 -22.76 -1.86
CA SER A 90 3.55 -22.50 -2.06
C SER A 90 4.01 -21.09 -1.71
N SER A 91 3.13 -20.25 -1.13
CA SER A 91 3.51 -18.87 -0.81
C SER A 91 4.54 -18.84 0.31
N THR A 92 5.41 -17.84 0.24
CA THR A 92 6.46 -17.55 1.23
C THR A 92 5.88 -17.43 2.65
N VAL A 93 4.66 -16.87 2.76
CA VAL A 93 3.86 -16.75 3.99
C VAL A 93 3.49 -18.13 4.59
N THR A 94 3.21 -19.12 3.74
CA THR A 94 2.82 -20.49 4.17
C THR A 94 4.02 -21.39 4.44
N THR A 95 5.19 -21.06 3.88
CA THR A 95 6.41 -21.88 3.92
C THR A 95 7.43 -21.40 4.95
N GLY A 96 7.13 -20.33 5.71
CA GLY A 96 7.98 -19.80 6.77
C GLY A 96 9.21 -19.03 6.29
N LYS A 97 9.32 -18.76 4.98
CA LYS A 97 10.32 -17.86 4.42
C LYS A 97 9.89 -16.40 4.62
N ASP A 98 10.82 -15.46 4.64
CA ASP A 98 10.50 -14.03 4.73
C ASP A 98 9.75 -13.58 3.45
N PRO A 99 8.44 -13.25 3.54
CA PRO A 99 7.65 -12.88 2.38
C PRO A 99 8.09 -11.55 1.75
N LEU A 100 8.82 -10.72 2.50
CA LEU A 100 9.19 -9.38 2.07
C LEU A 100 10.50 -9.33 1.29
N THR A 101 11.42 -10.26 1.56
CA THR A 101 12.76 -10.25 0.95
C THR A 101 13.02 -11.40 -0.02
N PHE A 102 12.16 -12.42 -0.06
CA PHE A 102 12.38 -13.61 -0.89
C PHE A 102 12.57 -13.30 -2.38
N TRP A 103 11.85 -12.31 -2.93
CA TRP A 103 11.98 -11.92 -4.34
C TRP A 103 13.40 -11.45 -4.70
N LYS A 104 14.17 -10.92 -3.75
CA LYS A 104 15.57 -10.53 -3.98
C LYS A 104 16.52 -11.70 -4.17
N GLN A 105 16.11 -12.90 -3.76
CA GLN A 105 16.89 -14.13 -3.96
C GLN A 105 16.70 -14.69 -5.37
N GLU A 106 15.59 -14.34 -6.03
CA GLU A 106 15.21 -14.84 -7.35
C GLU A 106 15.59 -13.88 -8.48
N LEU A 107 15.89 -12.62 -8.15
CA LEU A 107 16.27 -11.58 -9.11
C LEU A 107 17.74 -11.20 -8.96
N ARG A 108 18.40 -10.97 -10.09
CA ARG A 108 19.74 -10.38 -10.11
C ARG A 108 19.67 -8.89 -9.79
N SER A 109 20.75 -8.31 -9.26
CA SER A 109 20.81 -6.88 -8.90
C SER A 109 20.47 -5.94 -10.07
N ASP A 110 20.96 -6.25 -11.29
CA ASP A 110 20.66 -5.48 -12.50
C ASP A 110 19.16 -5.48 -12.85
N GLN A 111 18.46 -6.58 -12.59
CA GLN A 111 17.00 -6.66 -12.76
C GLN A 111 16.27 -5.81 -11.72
N ILE A 112 16.73 -5.84 -10.46
CA ILE A 112 16.15 -5.03 -9.37
C ILE A 112 16.29 -3.54 -9.69
N ASP A 113 17.49 -3.12 -10.10
CA ASP A 113 17.78 -1.73 -10.47
C ASP A 113 16.92 -1.25 -11.64
N SER A 114 16.78 -2.10 -12.67
CA SER A 114 15.92 -1.81 -13.83
C SER A 114 14.44 -1.69 -13.42
N ILE A 115 13.93 -2.60 -12.59
CA ILE A 115 12.55 -2.57 -12.09
C ILE A 115 12.28 -1.29 -11.28
N LEU A 116 13.16 -0.96 -10.33
CA LEU A 116 13.03 0.26 -9.51
C LEU A 116 13.13 1.52 -10.36
N SER A 117 14.04 1.55 -11.34
CA SER A 117 14.18 2.66 -12.28
C SER A 117 12.88 2.90 -13.07
N ILE A 118 12.24 1.84 -13.58
CA ILE A 118 10.95 1.98 -14.27
C ILE A 118 9.85 2.48 -13.32
N ALA A 119 9.74 1.89 -12.12
CA ALA A 119 8.73 2.31 -11.14
C ALA A 119 8.89 3.80 -10.76
N HIS A 120 10.12 4.24 -10.53
CA HIS A 120 10.45 5.63 -10.19
C HIS A 120 10.15 6.60 -11.33
N ARG A 121 10.45 6.20 -12.58
CA ARG A 121 10.16 7.00 -13.78
C ARG A 121 8.66 7.16 -14.03
N VAL A 122 7.86 6.15 -13.68
CA VAL A 122 6.39 6.24 -13.71
C VAL A 122 5.86 7.13 -12.57
N GLY A 123 6.59 7.27 -11.47
CA GLY A 123 6.23 8.13 -10.33
C GLY A 123 6.07 7.39 -9.01
N VAL A 124 6.21 6.05 -9.00
CA VAL A 124 6.15 5.24 -7.78
C VAL A 124 7.51 5.28 -7.08
N LYS A 125 7.71 6.25 -6.18
CA LYS A 125 8.99 6.51 -5.50
C LYS A 125 9.08 5.98 -4.06
N CYS A 126 8.01 5.37 -3.56
CA CYS A 126 7.96 4.87 -2.18
C CYS A 126 8.78 3.59 -1.96
N TYR A 127 9.19 2.90 -3.02
CA TYR A 127 10.00 1.68 -2.94
C TYR A 127 11.46 1.95 -3.33
N GLY A 128 12.39 1.24 -2.69
CA GLY A 128 13.82 1.28 -2.97
C GLY A 128 14.50 -0.01 -2.53
N ASP A 129 15.73 0.07 -2.02
CA ASP A 129 16.45 -1.11 -1.51
C ASP A 129 15.82 -1.69 -0.24
N ASN A 130 15.02 -0.94 0.51
CA ASN A 130 14.27 -1.51 1.63
C ASN A 130 12.98 -2.15 1.09
N PRO A 131 12.64 -3.40 1.47
CA PRO A 131 11.35 -4.00 1.10
C PRO A 131 10.15 -3.24 1.70
N LEU A 132 10.35 -2.45 2.75
CA LEU A 132 9.30 -1.60 3.32
C LEU A 132 9.17 -0.30 2.50
N PRO A 133 7.97 0.02 1.98
CA PRO A 133 7.75 1.28 1.31
C PRO A 133 7.77 2.44 2.31
N VAL A 134 8.34 3.57 1.89
CA VAL A 134 8.26 4.84 2.62
C VAL A 134 6.96 5.54 2.24
N LEU A 135 5.89 5.22 2.95
CA LEU A 135 4.61 5.91 2.82
C LEU A 135 4.53 7.06 3.83
N SER A 136 4.08 8.24 3.39
CA SER A 136 3.68 9.30 4.33
C SER A 136 2.36 8.86 4.97
N ALA A 137 2.34 8.70 6.29
CA ALA A 137 1.11 8.34 7.00
C ALA A 137 0.07 9.46 6.88
N ASN A 138 -1.19 9.08 6.61
CA ASN A 138 -2.33 9.97 6.83
C ASN A 138 -2.52 10.10 8.35
N ALA A 139 -2.05 11.20 8.93
CA ALA A 139 -2.33 11.52 10.32
C ALA A 139 -3.82 11.87 10.45
N VAL A 140 -4.64 10.89 10.85
CA VAL A 140 -6.00 11.18 11.31
C VAL A 140 -5.85 11.80 12.69
N VAL A 141 -5.95 13.13 12.76
CA VAL A 141 -6.13 13.83 14.03
C VAL A 141 -7.53 13.51 14.50
N ALA A 142 -7.65 12.57 15.43
CA ALA A 142 -8.89 12.36 16.16
C ALA A 142 -9.13 13.60 17.03
N ASP A 143 -10.01 14.50 16.58
CA ASP A 143 -10.60 15.51 17.46
C ASP A 143 -11.51 14.79 18.46
N ALA A 144 -10.91 14.38 19.58
CA ALA A 144 -11.65 13.94 20.75
C ALA A 144 -12.25 15.19 21.44
N GLY A 145 -13.26 15.77 20.80
CA GLY A 145 -14.14 16.78 21.38
C GLY A 145 -14.97 16.16 22.50
N HIS A 146 -14.37 16.14 23.69
CA HIS A 146 -15.02 15.85 24.97
C HIS A 146 -16.12 16.89 25.22
N ALA A 147 -17.38 16.46 25.15
CA ALA A 147 -18.51 17.18 25.75
C ALA A 147 -19.35 16.21 26.58
N SER A 148 -18.75 15.74 27.67
CA SER A 148 -19.47 15.26 28.84
C SER A 148 -19.68 16.46 29.78
N HIS A 149 -20.90 16.97 29.87
CA HIS A 149 -21.37 17.62 31.09
C HIS A 149 -22.78 17.10 31.40
N GLY A 150 -22.90 16.54 32.60
CA GLY A 150 -24.05 15.81 33.06
C GLY A 150 -25.20 16.69 33.53
N VAL A 151 -26.39 16.09 33.44
CA VAL A 151 -27.47 16.05 34.43
C VAL A 151 -27.60 17.25 35.39
N GLY A 152 -28.69 18.01 35.22
CA GLY A 152 -29.28 18.86 36.25
C GLY A 152 -30.81 18.83 36.10
N VAL A 153 -31.46 18.30 37.13
CA VAL A 153 -32.92 18.17 37.33
C VAL A 153 -33.55 19.55 37.50
N GLU A 154 -34.76 19.79 36.95
CA GLU A 154 -35.94 20.31 37.70
C GLU A 154 -37.18 20.46 36.80
N ARG A 155 -38.32 19.97 37.31
CA ARG A 155 -39.69 20.24 36.84
C ARG A 155 -40.13 21.65 37.27
N PRO A 156 -41.18 22.22 36.66
CA PRO A 156 -42.54 22.01 37.16
C PRO A 156 -43.47 21.33 36.15
#